data_AF-M8BL28-F1
#
_entry.id   AF-M8BL28-F1
#
_cell.length_a   1.000
_cell.length_b   1.000
_cell.length_c   1.000
_cell.angle_alpha   90.00
_cell.angle_beta   90.00
_cell.angle_gamma   90.00
#
_symmetry.space_group_name_H-M   'P 1'
#
loop_
_entity.id
_entity.type
_entity.pdbx_description
1 polymer ?
#
loop_
_entity_poly.entity_id
_entity_poly.type
_entity_poly.pdbx_seq_one_letter_code
_entity_poly.pdbx_strand_id
1 'polypeptide(L)'
;MGVSRLAINRRAVAFGCQIPAGYYGNAFAFVVARCAAGELGGHGLGYAVELIRDAKARVTYEYMRSAADVMVQEGRPVSARKRTFGVSDVRHAGFDEAEFGWGKPVYAGVITDAHRGGATFLMRGKNERGEDETFIGIYLPGDCTARYRMEVEALTAAAATAKNMQLHMEEASSAPLALRARY
;
A
#
# COMPACT_ATOMS: atom_id res chain seq x y z
N MET A 1 5.08 -8.36 25.05
CA MET A 1 4.07 -7.68 24.22
C MET A 1 4.76 -7.11 22.98
N GLY A 2 4.47 -7.65 21.78
CA GLY A 2 5.12 -7.26 20.54
C GLY A 2 4.37 -6.13 19.83
N VAL A 3 4.99 -4.96 19.69
CA VAL A 3 4.44 -3.85 18.89
C VAL A 3 4.96 -3.97 17.46
N SER A 4 4.03 -4.01 16.52
CA SER A 4 4.27 -3.95 15.07
C SER A 4 4.19 -2.50 14.59
N ARG A 5 5.05 -2.17 13.63
CA ARG A 5 5.11 -0.86 12.98
C ARG A 5 4.96 -1.04 11.48
N LEU A 6 4.15 -0.21 10.84
CA LEU A 6 4.04 -0.14 9.39
C LEU A 6 4.61 1.19 8.92
N ALA A 7 5.75 1.16 8.24
CA ALA A 7 6.37 2.33 7.66
C ALA A 7 5.87 2.51 6.22
N ILE A 8 5.31 3.67 5.91
CA ILE A 8 4.71 3.95 4.60
C ILE A 8 5.40 5.17 4.01
N ASN A 9 5.81 5.03 2.75
CA ASN A 9 6.27 6.17 1.97
C ASN A 9 5.06 7.02 1.56
N ARG A 10 5.05 8.31 1.95
CA ARG A 10 4.10 9.29 1.42
C ARG A 10 4.88 10.38 0.69
N ARG A 11 4.79 10.39 -0.65
CA ARG A 11 5.19 11.55 -1.45
C ARG A 11 4.30 12.72 -1.07
N ALA A 12 4.92 13.83 -0.70
CA ALA A 12 4.19 14.97 -0.16
C ALA A 12 3.50 15.75 -1.29
N VAL A 13 2.26 15.37 -1.57
CA VAL A 13 1.26 16.31 -2.14
C VAL A 13 1.08 17.51 -1.18
N ALA A 14 1.43 17.32 0.09
CA ALA A 14 1.42 18.28 1.18
C ALA A 14 2.43 19.44 1.05
N PHE A 15 3.30 19.47 0.03
CA PHE A 15 4.12 20.66 -0.27
C PHE A 15 3.38 21.74 -1.05
N GLY A 16 2.09 21.57 -1.37
CA GLY A 16 1.25 22.63 -1.93
C GLY A 16 1.92 23.41 -3.07
N CYS A 17 1.98 22.86 -4.28
CA CYS A 17 2.58 23.53 -5.46
C CYS A 17 4.08 23.95 -5.34
N GLN A 18 4.79 23.69 -4.26
CA GLN A 18 6.16 24.24 -4.08
C GLN A 18 7.28 23.39 -4.69
N ILE A 19 7.05 22.11 -5.02
CA ILE A 19 8.09 21.28 -5.64
C ILE A 19 7.95 21.39 -7.16
N PRO A 20 8.96 21.93 -7.87
CA PRO A 20 8.92 22.04 -9.33
C PRO A 20 8.77 20.67 -9.98
N ALA A 21 8.05 20.60 -11.12
CA ALA A 21 7.86 19.35 -11.85
C ALA A 21 9.18 18.66 -12.28
N GLY A 22 10.26 19.43 -12.44
CA GLY A 22 11.61 18.92 -12.77
C GLY A 22 12.48 18.55 -11.56
N TYR A 23 11.99 18.67 -10.33
CA TYR A 23 12.78 18.30 -9.15
C TYR A 23 12.89 16.77 -9.04
N TYR A 24 14.12 16.27 -9.14
CA TYR A 24 14.45 14.85 -9.12
C TYR A 24 15.00 14.35 -7.77
N GLY A 25 15.00 15.22 -6.74
CA GLY A 25 15.43 14.86 -5.39
C GLY A 25 14.34 14.13 -4.59
N ASN A 26 14.68 13.71 -3.37
CA ASN A 26 13.71 13.08 -2.47
C ASN A 26 12.66 14.09 -2.00
N ALA A 27 11.39 13.71 -2.08
CA ALA A 27 10.22 14.55 -1.75
C ALA A 27 9.15 13.76 -0.97
N PHE A 28 9.57 12.97 0.01
CA PHE A 28 8.69 12.11 0.78
C PHE A 28 9.13 12.00 2.24
N ALA A 29 8.21 11.57 3.09
CA ALA A 29 8.52 11.16 4.46
C ALA A 29 8.01 9.74 4.73
N PHE A 30 8.64 9.09 5.71
CA PHE A 30 8.15 7.86 6.28
C PHE A 30 7.15 8.19 7.39
N VAL A 31 5.95 7.63 7.28
CA VAL A 31 5.00 7.60 8.40
C VAL A 31 4.85 6.23 8.98
N VAL A 32 4.53 6.18 10.26
CA VAL A 32 4.43 4.93 11.00
C VAL A 32 3.03 4.77 11.60
N ALA A 33 2.34 3.71 11.20
CA ALA A 33 1.21 3.18 11.97
C ALA A 33 1.74 2.18 13.01
N ARG A 34 1.31 2.31 14.27
CA ARG A 34 1.72 1.43 15.39
C ARG A 34 0.52 0.67 15.92
N CYS A 35 0.72 -0.62 16.19
CA CYS A 35 -0.31 -1.51 16.72
C CYS A 35 0.34 -2.73 17.38
N ALA A 36 -0.29 -3.37 18.37
CA ALA A 36 0.19 -4.66 18.86
C ALA A 36 -0.09 -5.76 17.83
N ALA A 37 0.81 -6.75 17.72
CA ALA A 37 0.62 -7.85 16.76
C ALA A 37 -0.70 -8.61 16.97
N GLY A 38 -1.12 -8.78 18.24
CA GLY A 38 -2.38 -9.43 18.59
C GLY A 38 -3.62 -8.62 18.19
N GLU A 39 -3.56 -7.29 18.30
CA GLU A 39 -4.65 -6.40 17.86
C GLU A 39 -4.79 -6.44 16.34
N LEU A 40 -3.66 -6.41 15.61
CA LEU A 40 -3.66 -6.47 14.16
C LEU A 40 -4.26 -7.80 13.63
N GLY A 41 -3.95 -8.91 14.29
CA GLY A 41 -4.52 -10.22 13.95
C GLY A 41 -5.98 -10.40 14.40
N GLY A 42 -6.42 -9.69 15.45
CA GLY A 42 -7.74 -9.85 16.05
C GLY A 42 -8.85 -8.96 15.45
N HIS A 43 -8.51 -7.80 14.89
CA HIS A 43 -9.51 -6.80 14.46
C HIS A 43 -9.74 -6.72 12.93
N GLY A 44 -9.19 -7.67 12.16
CA GLY A 44 -9.40 -7.77 10.71
C GLY A 44 -8.76 -6.63 9.88
N LEU A 45 -9.01 -6.65 8.56
CA LEU A 45 -8.33 -5.75 7.62
C LEU A 45 -8.78 -4.28 7.74
N GLY A 46 -10.05 -4.03 8.07
CA GLY A 46 -10.60 -2.67 8.21
C GLY A 46 -9.84 -1.85 9.26
N TYR A 47 -9.55 -2.45 10.41
CA TYR A 47 -8.76 -1.83 11.47
C TYR A 47 -7.34 -1.46 11.00
N ALA A 48 -6.69 -2.35 10.25
CA ALA A 48 -5.37 -2.05 9.67
C ALA A 48 -5.42 -0.86 8.69
N VAL A 49 -6.48 -0.79 7.88
CA VAL A 49 -6.70 0.32 6.93
C VAL A 49 -6.91 1.64 7.67
N GLU A 50 -7.68 1.66 8.76
CA GLU A 50 -7.90 2.86 9.57
C GLU A 50 -6.60 3.37 10.19
N LEU A 51 -5.80 2.49 10.79
CA LEU A 51 -4.48 2.85 11.33
C LEU A 51 -3.58 3.49 10.26
N ILE A 52 -3.58 2.94 9.05
CA ILE A 52 -2.83 3.47 7.90
C ILE A 52 -3.37 4.84 7.48
N ARG A 53 -4.70 4.97 7.36
CA ARG A 53 -5.37 6.21 6.97
C ARG A 53 -5.02 7.32 7.96
N ASP A 54 -5.12 7.04 9.25
CA ASP A 54 -4.87 8.02 10.30
C ASP A 54 -3.37 8.36 10.43
N ALA A 55 -2.48 7.38 10.21
CA ALA A 55 -1.05 7.65 10.10
C ALA A 55 -0.71 8.53 8.90
N LYS A 56 -1.33 8.27 7.74
CA LYS A 56 -1.18 9.12 6.56
C LYS A 56 -1.73 10.52 6.84
N ALA A 57 -2.94 10.66 7.37
CA ALA A 57 -3.62 11.94 7.59
C ALA A 57 -2.79 12.94 8.44
N ARG A 58 -1.93 12.44 9.34
CA ARG A 58 -1.01 13.26 10.15
C ARG A 58 0.08 13.97 9.35
N VAL A 59 0.38 13.55 8.12
CA VAL A 59 1.36 14.23 7.27
C VAL A 59 0.76 15.50 6.68
N THR A 60 1.14 16.61 7.27
CA THR A 60 0.88 17.97 6.78
C THR A 60 2.17 18.59 6.24
N TYR A 61 2.06 19.77 5.62
CA TYR A 61 3.24 20.57 5.25
C TYR A 61 4.15 20.81 6.45
N GLU A 62 3.56 21.20 7.58
CA GLU A 62 4.28 21.49 8.81
C GLU A 62 5.00 20.27 9.39
N TYR A 63 4.37 19.10 9.28
CA TYR A 63 5.01 17.84 9.62
C TYR A 63 6.24 17.58 8.75
N MET A 64 6.13 17.80 7.43
CA MET A 64 7.24 17.61 6.50
C MET A 64 8.41 18.57 6.78
N ARG A 65 8.10 19.84 7.04
CA ARG A 65 9.09 20.86 7.41
C ARG A 65 9.80 20.48 8.71
N SER A 66 9.03 20.17 9.76
CA SER A 66 9.58 19.74 11.04
C SER A 66 10.43 18.46 10.92
N ALA A 67 10.00 17.48 10.10
CA ALA A 67 10.79 16.29 9.85
C ALA A 67 12.13 16.60 9.16
N ALA A 68 12.15 17.55 8.22
CA ALA A 68 13.38 18.02 7.59
C ALA A 68 14.29 18.73 8.61
N ASP A 69 13.73 19.61 9.45
CA ASP A 69 14.48 20.33 10.49
C ASP A 69 15.14 19.37 11.47
N VAL A 70 14.41 18.35 11.95
CA VAL A 70 14.95 17.30 12.81
C VAL A 70 16.07 16.52 12.11
N MET A 71 15.93 16.21 10.82
CA MET A 71 16.99 15.52 10.07
C MET A 71 18.25 16.37 9.88
N VAL A 72 18.12 17.69 9.81
CA VAL A 72 19.28 18.60 9.78
C VAL A 72 19.96 18.68 11.15
N GLN A 73 19.17 18.72 12.24
CA GLN A 73 19.68 18.86 13.60
C GLN A 73 20.29 17.57 14.15
N GLU A 74 19.61 16.45 13.99
CA GLU A 74 19.97 15.15 14.60
C GLU A 74 20.54 14.15 13.58
N GLY A 75 20.52 14.49 12.30
CA GLY A 75 20.85 13.56 11.23
C GLY A 75 19.70 12.60 10.90
N ARG A 76 19.98 11.63 10.02
CA ARG A 76 18.96 10.68 9.57
C ARG A 76 18.67 9.63 10.66
N PRO A 77 17.40 9.49 11.12
CA PRO A 77 17.07 8.49 12.12
C PRO A 77 17.29 7.07 11.60
N VAL A 78 17.93 6.22 12.41
CA VAL A 78 18.02 4.79 12.12
C VAL A 78 16.64 4.17 12.32
N SER A 79 16.03 3.71 11.23
CA SER A 79 14.74 3.06 11.28
C SER A 79 14.85 1.68 11.95
N ALA A 80 14.04 1.45 12.99
CA ALA A 80 13.99 0.15 13.65
C ALA A 80 13.52 -0.93 12.67
N ARG A 81 14.39 -1.90 12.37
CA ARG A 81 14.09 -2.99 11.41
C ARG A 81 13.28 -4.13 12.03
N LYS A 82 13.40 -4.37 13.33
CA LYS A 82 12.67 -5.45 14.01
C LYS A 82 11.21 -5.05 14.19
N ARG A 83 10.29 -5.95 13.81
CA ARG A 83 8.83 -5.77 13.91
C ARG A 83 8.31 -4.55 13.15
N THR A 84 9.02 -4.17 12.09
CA THR A 84 8.60 -3.12 11.17
C THR A 84 8.41 -3.73 9.80
N PHE A 85 7.25 -3.50 9.20
CA PHE A 85 6.97 -3.82 7.81
C PHE A 85 7.00 -2.52 7.02
N GLY A 86 7.85 -2.44 5.98
CA GLY A 86 7.97 -1.27 5.12
C GLY A 86 7.17 -1.46 3.85
N VAL A 87 6.37 -0.46 3.46
CA VAL A 87 5.64 -0.46 2.19
C VAL A 87 5.94 0.83 1.42
N SER A 88 6.32 0.67 0.16
CA SER A 88 6.53 1.77 -0.79
C SER A 88 5.68 1.57 -2.03
N ASP A 89 5.10 2.65 -2.54
CA ASP A 89 4.30 2.64 -3.76
C ASP A 89 5.10 3.28 -4.90
N VAL A 90 5.38 2.49 -5.93
CA VAL A 90 6.12 2.91 -7.13
C VAL A 90 5.30 2.69 -8.41
N ARG A 91 3.99 2.43 -8.28
CA ARG A 91 3.09 2.24 -9.44
C ARG A 91 3.02 3.46 -10.35
N HIS A 92 3.32 4.64 -9.81
CA HIS A 92 3.32 5.92 -10.52
C HIS A 92 4.72 6.38 -10.93
N ALA A 93 5.73 5.50 -10.87
CA ALA A 93 7.10 5.84 -11.25
C ALA A 93 7.32 5.85 -12.77
N GLY A 94 6.38 5.30 -13.56
CA GLY A 94 6.46 5.28 -15.03
C GLY A 94 7.53 4.33 -15.57
N PHE A 95 7.94 3.32 -14.80
CA PHE A 95 9.00 2.39 -15.24
C PHE A 95 8.62 1.61 -16.51
N ASP A 96 7.33 1.39 -16.74
CA ASP A 96 6.72 0.75 -17.91
C ASP A 96 6.39 1.73 -19.06
N GLU A 97 6.74 3.01 -18.92
CA GLU A 97 6.48 4.07 -19.92
C GLU A 97 7.75 4.54 -20.64
N ALA A 98 8.94 4.09 -20.20
CA ALA A 98 10.22 4.51 -20.76
C ALA A 98 10.45 3.89 -22.15
N GLU A 99 10.31 4.70 -23.20
CA GLU A 99 10.47 4.29 -24.60
C GLU A 99 11.65 5.00 -25.27
N PHE A 100 12.58 4.21 -25.82
CA PHE A 100 13.82 4.71 -26.44
C PHE A 100 13.92 4.39 -27.94
N GLY A 101 12.79 4.07 -28.58
CA GLY A 101 12.72 3.69 -30.00
C GLY A 101 12.62 2.18 -30.25
N TRP A 102 12.63 1.34 -29.21
CA TRP A 102 12.44 -0.11 -29.29
C TRP A 102 11.08 -0.58 -28.75
N GLY A 103 10.13 0.35 -28.57
CA GLY A 103 8.87 0.10 -27.89
C GLY A 103 8.97 0.24 -26.37
N LYS A 104 7.84 0.03 -25.69
CA LYS A 104 7.74 0.09 -24.22
C LYS A 104 8.33 -1.16 -23.55
N PRO A 105 8.77 -1.07 -22.28
CA PRO A 105 9.29 -2.21 -21.55
C PRO A 105 8.23 -3.31 -21.39
N VAL A 106 8.62 -4.56 -21.66
CA VAL A 106 7.78 -5.74 -21.40
C VAL A 106 7.68 -6.02 -19.89
N TYR A 107 8.76 -5.74 -19.16
CA TYR A 107 8.83 -5.86 -17.72
C TYR A 107 9.59 -4.69 -17.13
N ALA A 108 9.08 -4.15 -16.02
CA ALA A 108 9.77 -3.15 -15.23
C ALA A 108 9.41 -3.35 -13.74
N GLY A 109 10.38 -3.13 -12.85
CA GLY A 109 10.18 -3.41 -11.44
C GLY A 109 11.33 -2.92 -10.56
N VAL A 110 11.15 -3.06 -9.25
CA VAL A 110 12.14 -2.68 -8.25
C VAL A 110 12.81 -3.94 -7.71
N ILE A 111 14.13 -3.95 -7.76
CA ILE A 111 14.93 -4.94 -7.04
C ILE A 111 15.10 -4.43 -5.60
N THR A 112 14.72 -5.26 -4.64
CA THR A 112 14.77 -4.92 -3.21
C THR A 112 15.65 -5.92 -2.46
N ASP A 113 16.44 -5.42 -1.50
CA ASP A 113 17.19 -6.23 -0.55
C ASP A 113 16.30 -6.72 0.61
N ALA A 114 15.06 -7.13 0.32
CA ALA A 114 14.03 -7.46 1.30
C ALA A 114 14.49 -8.42 2.40
N HIS A 115 15.46 -9.30 2.08
CA HIS A 115 16.15 -10.20 3.02
C HIS A 115 16.87 -9.50 4.19
N ARG A 116 17.18 -8.20 4.12
CA ARG A 116 17.80 -7.40 5.19
C ARG A 116 16.82 -6.47 5.93
N GLY A 117 15.52 -6.70 5.79
CA GLY A 117 14.49 -5.81 6.34
C GLY A 117 14.17 -4.63 5.42
N GLY A 118 14.30 -4.84 4.11
CA GLY A 118 13.87 -3.89 3.08
C GLY A 118 12.35 -3.75 3.00
N ALA A 119 11.89 -2.75 2.25
CA ALA A 119 10.47 -2.51 2.03
C ALA A 119 9.90 -3.44 0.94
N THR A 120 8.61 -3.75 1.07
CA THR A 120 7.78 -4.27 0.00
C THR A 120 7.34 -3.13 -0.92
N PHE A 121 7.39 -3.37 -2.23
CA PHE A 121 7.02 -2.39 -3.25
C PHE A 121 5.72 -2.81 -3.95
N LEU A 122 4.80 -1.85 -4.07
CA LEU A 122 3.66 -1.94 -4.98
C LEU A 122 4.15 -1.47 -6.35
N MET A 123 4.09 -2.36 -7.33
CA MET A 123 4.59 -2.12 -8.69
C MET A 123 3.44 -2.24 -9.68
N ARG A 124 3.44 -1.41 -10.72
CA ARG A 124 2.50 -1.54 -11.84
C ARG A 124 3.13 -2.48 -12.85
N GLY A 125 2.33 -3.37 -13.42
CA GLY A 125 2.74 -4.23 -14.52
C GLY A 125 1.52 -4.71 -15.30
N LYS A 126 1.76 -5.62 -16.24
CA LYS A 126 0.70 -6.27 -17.02
C LYS A 126 0.65 -7.76 -16.71
N ASN A 127 -0.56 -8.29 -16.63
CA ASN A 127 -0.78 -9.74 -16.50
C ASN A 127 -0.60 -10.47 -17.86
N GLU A 128 -0.76 -11.79 -17.87
CA GLU A 128 -0.65 -12.61 -19.08
C GLU A 128 -1.65 -12.23 -20.19
N ARG A 129 -2.75 -11.55 -19.83
CA ARG A 129 -3.77 -11.02 -20.76
C ARG A 129 -3.47 -9.58 -21.23
N GLY A 130 -2.40 -8.97 -20.74
CA GLY A 130 -2.02 -7.58 -21.06
C GLY A 130 -2.77 -6.51 -20.27
N GLU A 131 -3.59 -6.90 -19.28
CA GLU A 131 -4.34 -6.00 -18.41
C GLU A 131 -3.45 -5.44 -17.30
N ASP A 132 -3.72 -4.21 -16.88
CA ASP A 132 -2.93 -3.54 -15.84
C ASP A 132 -3.20 -4.18 -14.47
N GLU A 133 -2.12 -4.56 -13.78
CA GLU A 133 -2.18 -5.21 -12.48
C GLU A 133 -1.15 -4.61 -11.51
N THR A 134 -1.45 -4.69 -10.21
CA THR A 134 -0.51 -4.32 -9.16
C THR A 134 0.21 -5.56 -8.63
N PHE A 135 1.53 -5.59 -8.81
CA PHE A 135 2.40 -6.62 -8.27
C PHE A 135 2.96 -6.21 -6.91
N ILE A 136 3.03 -7.16 -5.98
CA ILE A 136 3.53 -6.95 -4.62
C ILE A 136 4.60 -8.01 -4.33
N GLY A 137 5.85 -7.57 -4.17
CA GLY A 137 6.96 -8.45 -3.77
C GLY A 137 7.05 -8.60 -2.26
N ILE A 138 6.93 -9.83 -1.75
CA ILE A 138 7.00 -10.12 -0.32
C ILE A 138 8.07 -11.18 -0.08
N TYR A 139 9.00 -10.86 0.82
CA TYR A 139 10.04 -11.78 1.27
C TYR A 139 9.69 -12.29 2.67
N LEU A 140 9.60 -13.61 2.81
CA LEU A 140 9.33 -14.28 4.07
C LEU A 140 10.33 -15.42 4.27
N PRO A 141 10.65 -15.77 5.53
CA PRO A 141 11.25 -17.06 5.84
C PRO A 141 10.45 -18.22 5.21
N GLY A 142 11.16 -19.28 4.80
CA GLY A 142 10.57 -20.37 4.02
C GLY A 142 9.39 -21.06 4.73
N ASP A 143 9.47 -21.20 6.06
CA ASP A 143 8.44 -21.76 6.94
C ASP A 143 7.14 -20.93 6.98
N CYS A 144 7.22 -19.63 6.69
CA CYS A 144 6.06 -18.73 6.71
C CYS A 144 5.32 -18.66 5.37
N THR A 145 5.94 -19.08 4.27
CA THR A 145 5.43 -18.84 2.91
C THR A 145 4.12 -19.56 2.63
N ALA A 146 4.01 -20.83 3.03
CA ALA A 146 2.80 -21.62 2.85
C ALA A 146 1.62 -21.04 3.65
N ARG A 147 1.86 -20.66 4.92
CA ARG A 147 0.84 -20.03 5.76
C ARG A 147 0.40 -18.70 5.18
N TYR A 148 1.34 -17.86 4.76
CA TYR A 148 1.04 -16.56 4.17
C TYR A 148 0.16 -16.68 2.92
N ARG A 149 0.50 -17.60 2.01
CA ARG A 149 -0.29 -17.87 0.80
C ARG A 149 -1.74 -18.23 1.16
N MET A 150 -1.92 -19.16 2.08
CA MET A 150 -3.24 -19.63 2.50
C MET A 150 -4.10 -18.51 3.09
N GLU A 151 -3.52 -17.63 3.90
CA GLU A 151 -4.22 -16.46 4.47
C GLU A 151 -4.63 -15.45 3.40
N VAL A 152 -3.76 -15.18 2.42
CA VAL A 152 -4.07 -14.26 1.31
C VAL A 152 -5.19 -14.82 0.43
N GLU A 153 -5.14 -16.11 0.11
CA GLU A 153 -6.19 -16.78 -0.66
C GLU A 153 -7.54 -16.74 0.08
N ALA A 154 -7.55 -16.99 1.39
CA ALA A 154 -8.75 -16.88 2.21
C ALA A 154 -9.32 -15.44 2.21
N LEU A 155 -8.47 -14.43 2.38
CA LEU A 155 -8.87 -13.02 2.37
C LEU A 155 -9.43 -12.57 1.01
N THR A 156 -8.82 -13.02 -0.08
CA THR A 156 -9.24 -12.64 -1.44
C THR A 156 -10.52 -13.35 -1.87
N ALA A 157 -10.70 -14.62 -1.50
CA ALA A 157 -11.96 -15.33 -1.70
C ALA A 157 -13.13 -14.70 -0.91
N ALA A 158 -12.87 -14.31 0.35
CA ALA A 158 -13.86 -13.59 1.17
C ALA A 158 -14.21 -12.22 0.57
N ALA A 159 -13.23 -11.48 0.06
CA ALA A 159 -13.44 -10.18 -0.60
C ALA A 159 -14.26 -10.31 -1.89
N ALA A 160 -14.00 -11.34 -2.71
CA ALA A 160 -14.78 -11.62 -3.92
C ALA A 160 -16.24 -11.94 -3.59
N THR A 161 -16.46 -12.75 -2.55
CA THR A 161 -17.80 -13.12 -2.08
C THR A 161 -18.57 -11.89 -1.58
N ALA A 162 -17.93 -11.03 -0.77
CA ALA A 162 -18.52 -9.79 -0.29
C ALA A 162 -18.88 -8.82 -1.43
N LYS A 163 -18.00 -8.69 -2.43
CA LYS A 163 -18.26 -7.87 -3.63
C LYS A 163 -19.46 -8.38 -4.42
N ASN A 164 -19.58 -9.70 -4.60
CA ASN A 164 -20.71 -10.31 -5.30
C ASN A 164 -22.04 -10.10 -4.53
N MET A 165 -22.03 -10.24 -3.20
CA MET A 165 -23.20 -9.93 -2.37
C MET A 165 -23.60 -8.46 -2.49
N GLN A 166 -22.63 -7.54 -2.50
CA GLN A 166 -22.90 -6.11 -2.57
C GLN A 166 -23.47 -5.71 -3.94
N LEU A 167 -22.97 -6.29 -5.04
CA LEU A 167 -23.55 -6.16 -6.37
C LEU A 167 -25.00 -6.66 -6.42
N HIS A 168 -25.29 -7.84 -5.85
CA HIS A 168 -26.65 -8.37 -5.79
C HIS A 168 -27.60 -7.52 -4.92
N MET A 169 -27.11 -6.92 -3.84
CA MET A 169 -27.90 -5.99 -3.01
C MET A 169 -28.18 -4.67 -3.73
N GLU A 170 -27.22 -4.15 -4.50
CA GLU A 170 -27.37 -2.93 -5.29
C GLU A 170 -28.32 -3.16 -6.48
N GLU A 171 -28.25 -4.31 -7.15
CA GLU A 171 -29.23 -4.76 -8.15
C GLU A 171 -30.64 -4.90 -7.54
N ALA A 172 -30.76 -5.56 -6.38
CA ALA A 172 -32.04 -5.75 -5.70
C ALA A 172 -32.64 -4.43 -5.18
N SER A 173 -31.82 -3.45 -4.80
CA SER A 173 -32.27 -2.11 -4.39
C SER A 173 -32.64 -1.22 -5.58
N SER A 174 -32.14 -1.51 -6.78
CA SER A 174 -32.47 -0.80 -8.01
C SER A 174 -33.70 -1.37 -8.74
N ALA A 175 -34.13 -2.58 -8.35
CA ALA A 175 -35.31 -3.24 -8.93
C ALA A 175 -36.58 -2.49 -8.52
N PRO A 176 -37.47 -2.11 -9.46
CA PRO A 176 -38.70 -1.41 -9.13
C PRO A 176 -39.56 -2.29 -8.21
N LEU A 177 -40.08 -1.69 -7.13
CA LEU A 177 -41.01 -2.33 -6.19
C LEU A 177 -42.27 -2.77 -6.94
N ALA A 178 -42.27 -3.99 -7.48
CA ALA A 178 -43.45 -4.62 -8.02
C ALA A 178 -44.37 -4.97 -6.85
N LEU A 179 -45.34 -4.08 -6.58
CA LEU A 179 -46.41 -4.29 -5.62
C LEU A 179 -47.24 -5.50 -6.10
N ARG A 180 -46.93 -6.70 -5.60
CA ARG A 180 -47.75 -7.90 -5.84
C ARG A 180 -49.03 -7.81 -5.02
N ALA A 181 -50.01 -7.05 -5.49
CA ALA A 181 -51.40 -7.22 -5.09
C ALA A 181 -51.90 -8.51 -5.75
N ARG A 182 -52.21 -9.52 -4.92
CA ARG A 182 -52.93 -10.71 -5.35
C ARG A 182 -54.43 -10.37 -5.38
N TYR A 183 -55.08 -10.64 -6.50
CA TYR A 183 -56.48 -11.03 -6.57
C TYR A 183 -56.52 -12.40 -7.23
#